data_AF-A0A8H6LUC5-F1
#
_entry.id   AF-A0A8H6LUC5-F1
#
_cell.length_a   1.000
_cell.length_b   1.000
_cell.length_c   1.000
_cell.angle_alpha   90.00
_cell.angle_beta   90.00
_cell.angle_gamma   90.00
#
_symmetry.space_group_name_H-M   'P 1'
#
loop_
_entity.id
_entity.type
_entity.pdbx_description
1 polymer ?
#
loop_
_entity_poly.entity_id
_entity_poly.type
_entity_poly.pdbx_seq_one_letter_code
_entity_poly.pdbx_strand_id
1 'polypeptide(L)'
;LTAEVKTLRCHLEAHHVRHYDKWCERTGFTTMLPKAIHARKDAASNTAANAQQTLNSHLVPIQPAPNVVKYSGALFQQAAEEWLTMTNQPIDTLSHLKFHEVIEFAARATDGVKIPERRAVHENIIRRFQQNIAELCKCFNVFIKTVVTWIMQ
;
A
#
# COMPACT_ATOMS: atom_id res chain seq x y z
N LEU A 1 -36.52 -0.43 -21.40
CA LEU A 1 -37.65 -0.20 -22.33
C LEU A 1 -38.33 -1.53 -22.58
N THR A 2 -39.61 -1.67 -22.25
CA THR A 2 -40.40 -2.91 -22.43
C THR A 2 -40.51 -3.26 -23.93
N ALA A 3 -40.66 -4.55 -24.25
CA ALA A 3 -40.68 -5.04 -25.63
C ALA A 3 -41.77 -4.38 -26.49
N GLU A 4 -42.92 -4.02 -25.90
CA GLU A 4 -44.06 -3.36 -26.54
C GLU A 4 -43.75 -1.96 -27.08
N VAL A 5 -42.94 -1.17 -26.37
CA VAL A 5 -42.56 0.18 -26.84
C VAL A 5 -41.62 0.09 -28.05
N LYS A 6 -40.81 -0.97 -28.11
CA LYS A 6 -39.90 -1.21 -29.24
C LYS A 6 -40.69 -1.62 -30.48
N THR A 7 -41.71 -2.46 -30.35
CA THR A 7 -42.55 -2.89 -31.48
C THR A 7 -43.39 -1.74 -32.06
N LEU A 8 -43.96 -0.87 -31.23
CA LEU A 8 -44.70 0.31 -31.71
C LEU A 8 -43.83 1.28 -32.51
N ARG A 9 -42.60 1.54 -32.06
CA ARG A 9 -41.65 2.40 -32.79
C ARG A 9 -41.21 1.81 -34.12
N CYS A 10 -40.99 0.49 -34.18
CA CYS A 10 -40.70 -0.21 -35.44
C CYS A 10 -41.89 -0.17 -36.41
N HIS A 11 -43.12 -0.33 -35.93
CA HIS A 11 -44.32 -0.25 -36.77
C HIS A 11 -44.52 1.17 -37.32
N LEU A 12 -44.35 2.19 -36.46
CA LEU A 12 -44.41 3.59 -36.85
C LEU A 12 -43.37 3.92 -37.94
N GLU A 13 -42.17 3.36 -37.81
CA GLU A 13 -41.10 3.50 -38.81
C GLU A 13 -41.43 2.81 -40.13
N ALA A 14 -42.07 1.64 -40.10
CA ALA A 14 -42.39 0.88 -41.30
C ALA A 14 -43.52 1.52 -42.12
N HIS A 15 -44.58 2.01 -41.45
CA HIS A 15 -45.82 2.42 -42.11
C HIS A 15 -46.09 3.93 -42.08
N HIS A 16 -45.54 4.65 -41.10
CA HIS A 16 -45.96 6.03 -40.80
C HIS A 16 -44.80 7.03 -40.67
N VAL A 17 -43.59 6.66 -41.12
CA VAL A 17 -42.37 7.47 -41.01
C VAL A 17 -42.56 8.92 -41.49
N ARG A 18 -43.15 9.12 -42.67
CA ARG A 18 -43.32 10.46 -43.27
C ARG A 18 -44.23 11.37 -42.45
N HIS A 19 -45.29 10.81 -41.85
CA HIS A 19 -46.22 11.59 -41.03
C HIS A 19 -45.60 11.91 -39.67
N TYR A 20 -44.85 10.97 -39.11
CA TYR A 20 -44.16 11.15 -37.84
C TYR A 20 -43.03 12.19 -37.93
N ASP A 21 -42.24 12.17 -39.00
CA ASP A 21 -41.15 13.14 -39.19
C ASP A 21 -41.70 14.56 -39.38
N LYS A 22 -42.76 14.75 -40.18
CA LYS A 22 -43.45 16.05 -40.30
C LYS A 22 -44.01 16.55 -38.97
N TRP A 23 -44.53 15.63 -38.14
CA TRP A 23 -44.99 15.99 -36.80
C TRP A 23 -43.82 16.41 -35.90
N CYS A 24 -42.70 15.70 -35.95
CA CYS A 24 -41.48 16.03 -35.21
C CYS A 24 -40.94 17.41 -35.62
N GLU A 25 -40.86 17.70 -36.92
CA GLU A 25 -40.45 19.01 -37.45
C GLU A 25 -41.33 20.15 -36.94
N ARG A 26 -42.65 19.98 -36.98
CA ARG A 26 -43.61 20.99 -36.53
C ARG A 26 -43.55 21.24 -35.02
N THR A 27 -43.20 20.22 -34.24
CA THR A 27 -43.20 20.28 -32.77
C THR A 27 -41.80 20.52 -32.19
N GLY A 28 -40.76 20.56 -33.03
CA GLY A 28 -39.37 20.67 -32.61
C GLY A 28 -38.83 19.41 -31.93
N PHE A 29 -39.57 18.30 -31.98
CA PHE A 29 -39.13 17.05 -31.36
C PHE A 29 -38.07 16.36 -32.22
N THR A 30 -37.10 15.78 -31.52
CA THR A 30 -36.06 14.99 -32.15
C THR A 30 -36.61 13.61 -32.52
N THR A 31 -36.45 13.18 -33.77
CA THR A 31 -36.95 11.87 -34.24
C THR A 31 -36.33 10.73 -33.43
N MET A 32 -37.18 9.86 -32.88
CA MET A 32 -36.79 8.70 -32.04
C MET A 32 -37.07 7.37 -32.75
N LEU A 33 -37.18 7.40 -34.07
CA LEU A 33 -37.33 6.20 -34.88
C LEU A 33 -36.03 5.37 -34.85
N PRO A 34 -36.12 4.03 -34.85
CA PRO A 34 -34.95 3.16 -34.74
C PRO A 34 -33.81 3.50 -35.69
N LYS A 35 -34.07 3.75 -36.99
CA LYS A 35 -33.03 4.12 -37.97
C LYS A 35 -32.37 5.46 -37.66
N ALA A 36 -33.14 6.45 -37.24
CA ALA A 36 -32.60 7.76 -36.86
C ALA A 36 -31.70 7.65 -35.61
N ILE A 37 -32.08 6.82 -34.64
CA ILE A 37 -31.26 6.54 -33.45
C ILE A 37 -29.97 5.80 -33.84
N HIS A 38 -30.05 4.82 -34.75
CA HIS A 38 -28.88 4.10 -35.22
C HIS A 38 -27.92 5.03 -35.96
N ALA A 39 -28.43 5.83 -36.90
CA ALA A 39 -27.62 6.82 -37.63
C ALA A 39 -26.91 7.82 -36.70
N ARG A 40 -27.56 8.25 -35.60
CA ARG A 40 -26.92 9.11 -34.59
C ARG A 40 -25.83 8.38 -33.81
N LYS A 41 -26.05 7.11 -33.45
CA LYS A 41 -25.04 6.29 -32.79
C LYS A 41 -23.84 6.04 -33.70
N ASP A 42 -24.08 5.83 -34.98
CA ASP A 42 -23.03 5.61 -35.98
C ASP A 42 -22.24 6.91 -36.26
N ALA A 43 -22.91 8.05 -36.29
CA ALA A 43 -22.24 9.35 -36.38
C ALA A 43 -21.41 9.65 -35.12
N ALA A 44 -21.95 9.37 -33.92
CA ALA A 44 -21.24 9.55 -32.66
C ALA A 44 -20.06 8.59 -32.50
N SER A 45 -20.22 7.34 -32.94
CA SER A 45 -19.13 6.35 -32.93
C SER A 45 -18.06 6.66 -33.96
N ASN A 46 -18.39 7.15 -35.17
CA ASN A 46 -17.38 7.63 -36.13
C ASN A 46 -16.57 8.81 -35.59
N THR A 47 -17.19 9.68 -34.79
CA THR A 47 -16.49 10.81 -34.15
C THR A 47 -15.61 10.35 -32.96
N ALA A 48 -16.03 9.28 -32.26
CA ALA A 48 -15.31 8.70 -31.12
C ALA A 48 -14.33 7.57 -31.49
N ALA A 49 -14.41 6.97 -32.68
CA ALA A 49 -13.57 5.86 -33.13
C ALA A 49 -12.11 6.28 -33.36
N ASN A 50 -11.84 7.59 -33.50
CA ASN A 50 -10.48 8.14 -33.53
C ASN A 50 -9.93 8.53 -32.14
N ALA A 51 -10.71 8.35 -31.07
CA ALA A 51 -10.29 8.67 -29.71
C ALA A 51 -10.53 7.44 -28.82
N GLN A 52 -9.63 6.46 -28.90
CA GLN A 52 -9.52 5.45 -27.87
C GLN A 52 -9.38 6.15 -26.52
N GLN A 53 -10.31 5.88 -25.58
CA GLN A 53 -10.28 6.46 -24.24
C GLN A 53 -9.01 5.98 -23.55
N THR A 54 -8.01 6.86 -23.42
CA THR A 54 -6.78 6.55 -22.72
C THR A 54 -7.03 6.61 -21.22
N LEU A 55 -6.51 5.64 -20.48
CA LEU A 55 -6.63 5.52 -19.01
C LEU A 55 -5.96 6.68 -18.23
N ASN A 56 -5.39 7.65 -18.91
CA ASN A 56 -4.63 8.76 -18.35
C ASN A 56 -5.41 9.58 -17.30
N SER A 57 -6.74 9.65 -17.40
CA SER A 57 -7.58 10.38 -16.44
C SER A 57 -7.51 9.84 -15.00
N HIS A 58 -7.10 8.58 -14.81
CA HIS A 58 -7.12 7.91 -13.51
C HIS A 58 -5.73 7.46 -13.03
N LEU A 59 -4.69 7.74 -13.80
CA LEU A 59 -3.31 7.40 -13.43
C LEU A 59 -2.71 8.57 -12.65
N VAL A 60 -2.49 8.37 -11.35
CA VAL A 60 -1.67 9.26 -10.54
C VAL A 60 -0.21 8.80 -10.69
N PRO A 61 0.74 9.70 -11.00
CA PRO A 61 2.16 9.36 -10.98
C PRO A 61 2.55 8.81 -9.60
N ILE A 62 3.00 7.56 -9.56
CA ILE A 62 3.65 7.02 -8.35
C ILE A 62 4.89 7.89 -8.13
N GLN A 63 4.95 8.57 -7.00
CA GLN A 63 6.16 9.29 -6.63
C GLN A 63 7.31 8.27 -6.63
N PRO A 64 8.40 8.52 -7.36
CA PRO A 64 9.53 7.62 -7.35
C PRO A 64 9.98 7.46 -5.89
N ALA A 65 10.04 6.22 -5.42
CA ALA A 65 10.55 5.94 -4.10
C ALA A 65 11.92 6.62 -3.95
N PRO A 66 12.23 7.19 -2.78
CA PRO A 66 13.53 7.81 -2.53
C PRO A 66 14.62 6.82 -2.94
N ASN A 67 15.69 7.32 -3.55
CA ASN A 67 16.76 6.49 -4.09
C ASN A 67 17.44 5.74 -2.93
N VAL A 68 16.96 4.54 -2.62
CA VAL A 68 17.52 3.70 -1.56
C VAL A 68 18.86 3.21 -2.08
N VAL A 69 19.95 3.65 -1.43
CA VAL A 69 21.29 3.13 -1.72
C VAL A 69 21.23 1.62 -1.61
N LYS A 70 21.44 0.93 -2.73
CA LYS A 70 21.40 -0.53 -2.77
C LYS A 70 22.51 -1.07 -1.87
N TYR A 71 22.19 -2.12 -1.13
CA TYR A 71 23.17 -2.84 -0.34
C TYR A 71 24.35 -3.30 -1.22
N SER A 72 25.56 -3.06 -0.75
CA SER A 72 26.80 -3.60 -1.31
C SER A 72 27.69 -4.04 -0.14
N GLY A 73 28.35 -5.19 -0.28
CA GLY A 73 29.25 -5.71 0.76
C GLY A 73 30.37 -4.73 1.11
N ALA A 74 30.90 -4.01 0.12
CA ALA A 74 31.94 -3.00 0.34
C ALA A 74 31.43 -1.79 1.15
N LEU A 75 30.21 -1.33 0.87
CA LEU A 75 29.60 -0.23 1.63
C LEU A 75 29.31 -0.65 3.07
N PHE A 76 28.84 -1.88 3.27
CA PHE A 76 28.60 -2.41 4.61
C PHE A 76 29.90 -2.55 5.39
N GLN A 77 30.96 -3.06 4.76
CA GLN A 77 32.28 -3.19 5.39
C GLN A 77 32.80 -1.83 5.85
N GLN A 78 32.78 -0.82 4.97
CA GLN A 78 33.22 0.53 5.31
C GLN A 78 32.40 1.11 6.47
N ALA A 79 31.07 1.00 6.42
CA ALA A 79 30.21 1.50 7.48
C ALA A 79 30.46 0.78 8.83
N ALA A 80 30.77 -0.52 8.80
CA ALA A 80 31.11 -1.28 9.99
C ALA A 80 32.45 -0.83 10.60
N GLU A 81 33.48 -0.62 9.77
CA GLU A 81 34.80 -0.12 10.20
C GLU A 81 34.69 1.28 10.83
N GLU A 82 33.94 2.18 10.20
CA GLU A 82 33.65 3.52 10.73
C GLU A 82 32.89 3.44 12.06
N TRP A 83 31.86 2.59 12.16
CA TRP A 83 31.09 2.39 13.38
C TRP A 83 31.98 1.88 14.53
N LEU A 84 32.80 0.85 14.29
CA LEU A 84 33.73 0.30 15.29
C LEU A 84 34.68 1.38 15.82
N THR A 85 35.26 2.18 14.91
CA THR A 85 36.23 3.23 15.27
C THR A 85 35.59 4.36 16.05
N MET A 86 34.41 4.84 15.61
CA MET A 86 33.71 5.97 16.26
C MET A 86 33.17 5.61 17.64
N THR A 87 32.77 4.34 17.85
CA THR A 87 32.16 3.89 19.11
C THR A 87 33.10 3.07 19.98
N ASN A 88 34.37 2.96 19.58
CA ASN A 88 35.44 2.23 20.26
C ASN A 88 35.01 0.80 20.64
N GLN A 89 34.39 0.09 19.71
CA GLN A 89 33.94 -1.29 19.92
C GLN A 89 35.06 -2.28 19.63
N PRO A 90 35.10 -3.44 20.32
CA PRO A 90 36.03 -4.51 19.98
C PRO A 90 35.83 -4.99 18.54
N ILE A 91 36.90 -5.36 17.85
CA ILE A 91 36.85 -5.90 16.48
C ILE A 91 36.00 -7.19 16.44
N ASP A 92 36.09 -8.00 17.49
CA ASP A 92 35.33 -9.25 17.64
C ASP A 92 33.80 -9.05 17.69
N THR A 93 33.32 -7.82 17.85
CA THR A 93 31.89 -7.50 17.83
C THR A 93 31.23 -7.95 16.52
N LEU A 94 31.94 -7.83 15.40
CA LEU A 94 31.43 -8.26 14.09
C LEU A 94 31.30 -9.77 13.95
N SER A 95 32.01 -10.55 14.77
CA SER A 95 31.95 -12.02 14.80
C SER A 95 30.89 -12.55 15.77
N HIS A 96 30.34 -11.69 16.62
CA HIS A 96 29.41 -12.11 17.66
C HIS A 96 28.05 -12.50 17.09
N LEU A 97 27.56 -13.71 17.41
CA LEU A 97 26.32 -14.25 16.83
C LEU A 97 25.10 -13.33 17.05
N LYS A 98 24.99 -12.67 18.23
CA LYS A 98 23.89 -11.73 18.48
C LYS A 98 23.94 -10.48 17.61
N PHE A 99 25.13 -10.06 17.17
CA PHE A 99 25.24 -8.96 16.21
C PHE A 99 24.67 -9.40 14.85
N HIS A 100 24.99 -10.62 14.39
CA HIS A 100 24.42 -11.17 13.15
C HIS A 100 22.90 -11.30 13.20
N GLU A 101 22.34 -11.78 14.32
CA GLU A 101 20.89 -11.84 14.52
C GLU A 101 20.23 -10.46 14.34
N VAL A 102 20.80 -9.41 14.94
CA VAL A 102 20.28 -8.04 14.81
C VAL A 102 20.30 -7.56 13.36
N ILE A 103 21.39 -7.82 12.62
CA ILE A 103 21.49 -7.46 11.20
C ILE A 103 20.47 -8.25 10.36
N GLU A 104 20.26 -9.54 10.65
CA GLU A 104 19.29 -10.37 9.94
C GLU A 104 17.84 -9.91 10.19
N PHE A 105 17.53 -9.46 11.41
CA PHE A 105 16.23 -8.83 11.71
C PHE A 105 16.08 -7.49 10.98
N ALA A 106 17.13 -6.68 10.96
CA ALA A 106 17.15 -5.39 10.26
C ALA A 106 16.96 -5.56 8.74
N ALA A 107 17.64 -6.52 8.12
CA ALA A 107 17.56 -6.79 6.69
C ALA A 107 16.18 -7.29 6.25
N ARG A 108 15.42 -7.93 7.16
CA ARG A 108 14.06 -8.41 6.90
C ARG A 108 12.97 -7.35 7.12
N ALA A 109 13.31 -6.19 7.67
CA ALA A 109 12.33 -5.15 7.94
C ALA A 109 11.88 -4.46 6.64
N THR A 110 10.57 -4.47 6.38
CA THR A 110 9.96 -3.84 5.18
C THR A 110 9.86 -2.32 5.31
N ASP A 111 9.59 -1.83 6.52
CA ASP A 111 9.32 -0.41 6.81
C ASP A 111 10.54 0.29 7.45
N GLY A 112 11.73 -0.26 7.22
CA GLY A 112 12.95 0.17 7.88
C GLY A 112 13.03 -0.25 9.36
N VAL A 113 14.10 0.16 10.03
CA VAL A 113 14.39 -0.24 11.42
C VAL A 113 14.22 0.95 12.35
N LYS A 114 13.36 0.80 13.36
CA LYS A 114 13.21 1.79 14.44
C LYS A 114 14.21 1.49 15.55
N ILE A 115 15.22 2.34 15.68
CA ILE A 115 16.21 2.23 16.75
C ILE A 115 15.56 2.70 18.06
N PRO A 116 15.50 1.87 19.11
CA PRO A 116 14.89 2.24 20.38
C PRO A 116 15.73 3.28 21.13
N GLU A 117 15.07 4.11 21.93
CA GLU A 117 15.73 5.10 22.79
C GLU A 117 16.56 4.41 23.90
N ARG A 118 17.72 4.98 24.24
CA ARG A 118 18.61 4.47 25.30
C ARG A 118 17.87 4.18 26.61
N ARG A 119 16.99 5.08 27.05
CA ARG A 119 16.21 4.91 28.28
C ARG A 119 15.29 3.69 28.19
N ALA A 120 14.55 3.56 27.10
CA ALA A 120 13.67 2.42 26.87
C ALA A 120 14.44 1.09 26.80
N VAL A 121 15.62 1.08 26.16
CA VAL A 121 16.50 -0.10 26.14
C VAL A 121 16.93 -0.47 27.57
N HIS A 122 17.38 0.50 28.35
CA HIS A 122 17.83 0.28 29.72
C HIS A 122 16.72 -0.28 30.62
N GLU A 123 15.53 0.33 30.59
CA GLU A 123 14.36 -0.13 31.34
C GLU A 123 13.97 -1.56 30.91
N ASN A 124 14.03 -1.87 29.62
CA ASN A 124 13.74 -3.20 29.10
C ASN A 124 14.75 -4.27 29.56
N ILE A 125 16.03 -3.93 29.63
CA ILE A 125 17.08 -4.84 30.12
C ILE A 125 16.84 -5.16 31.60
N ILE A 126 16.65 -4.13 32.43
CA ILE A 126 16.39 -4.31 33.87
C ILE A 126 15.13 -5.16 34.08
N ARG A 127 14.06 -4.86 33.34
CA ARG A 127 12.81 -5.62 33.43
C ARG A 127 13.00 -7.10 33.07
N ARG A 128 13.71 -7.40 31.97
CA ARG A 128 14.01 -8.79 31.58
C ARG A 128 14.85 -9.51 32.63
N PHE A 129 15.82 -8.81 33.22
CA PHE A 129 16.63 -9.37 34.30
C PHE A 129 15.78 -9.71 35.53
N GLN A 130 14.91 -8.80 35.96
CA GLN A 130 13.99 -9.02 37.09
C GLN A 130 13.05 -10.20 36.84
N GLN A 131 12.53 -10.33 35.61
CA GLN A 131 11.68 -11.46 35.20
C GLN A 131 12.42 -12.79 35.29
N ASN A 132 13.63 -12.86 34.73
CA ASN A 132 14.46 -14.06 34.80
C ASN A 132 14.73 -14.48 36.26
N ILE A 133 15.08 -13.53 37.13
CA ILE A 133 15.29 -13.81 38.56
C ILE A 133 13.99 -14.30 39.21
N ALA A 134 12.86 -13.66 38.95
CA ALA A 134 11.57 -14.09 39.49
C ALA A 134 11.19 -15.51 39.04
N GLU A 135 11.44 -15.87 37.78
CA GLU A 135 11.22 -17.22 37.26
C GLU A 135 12.13 -18.25 37.92
N LEU A 136 13.43 -17.94 38.06
CA LEU A 136 14.37 -18.78 38.78
C LEU A 136 13.90 -19.01 40.23
N CYS A 137 13.50 -17.96 40.95
CA CYS A 137 13.01 -18.08 42.33
C CYS A 137 11.78 -18.99 42.45
N LYS A 138 10.87 -18.96 41.46
CA LYS A 138 9.73 -19.88 41.41
C LYS A 138 10.18 -21.32 41.24
N CYS A 139 11.14 -21.58 40.35
CA CYS A 139 11.68 -22.92 40.12
C CYS A 139 12.46 -23.47 41.32
N PHE A 140 13.14 -22.60 42.08
CA PHE A 140 13.98 -23.00 43.21
C PHE A 140 13.26 -22.95 44.58
N ASN A 141 12.00 -22.50 44.64
CA ASN A 141 11.20 -22.37 45.87
C ASN A 141 11.91 -21.55 46.99
N VAL A 142 12.79 -20.62 46.61
CA VAL A 142 13.52 -19.75 47.53
C VAL A 142 12.72 -18.45 47.72
N PHE A 143 12.25 -18.23 48.94
CA PHE A 143 11.44 -17.07 49.31
C PHE A 143 12.32 -15.81 49.42
N ILE A 144 12.51 -15.09 48.30
CA ILE A 144 13.23 -13.80 48.31
C ILE A 144 12.30 -12.71 48.85
N LYS A 145 12.06 -12.70 50.17
CA LYS A 145 11.55 -11.48 50.84
C LYS A 145 12.68 -10.53 51.27
N THR A 146 13.94 -10.95 51.23
CA THR A 146 15.04 -10.20 51.85
C THR A 146 15.97 -9.49 50.86
N VAL A 147 16.17 -10.02 49.63
CA VAL A 147 17.17 -9.47 48.69
C VAL A 147 16.64 -8.27 47.88
N VAL A 148 15.35 -8.25 47.54
CA VAL A 148 14.76 -7.13 46.76
C VAL A 148 14.74 -5.83 47.57
N THR A 149 14.53 -5.90 48.88
CA THR A 149 14.63 -4.75 49.80
C THR A 149 16.03 -4.16 49.92
N TRP A 150 17.09 -4.92 49.63
CA TRP A 150 18.48 -4.47 49.76
C TRP A 150 19.03 -3.84 48.47
N ILE A 151 18.43 -4.14 47.30
CA ILE A 151 18.87 -3.63 45.99
C ILE A 151 18.18 -2.29 45.64
N MET A 152 17.14 -1.89 46.39
CA MET A 152 16.39 -0.65 46.18
C MET A 152 16.83 0.54 47.06
N GLN A 153 17.98 0.43 47.72
CA GLN A 153 18.56 1.47 48.59
C GLN A 153 19.92 1.90 48.04
#